data_AF-A0A590UK12-F1
#
_entry.id   AF-A0A590UK12-F1
#
_cell.length_a   1.000
_cell.length_b   1.000
_cell.length_c   1.000
_cell.angle_alpha   90.00
_cell.angle_beta   90.00
_cell.angle_gamma   90.00
#
_symmetry.space_group_name_H-M   'P 1'
#
loop_
_entity.id
_entity.type
_entity.pdbx_description
1 polymer ?
#
loop_
_entity_poly.entity_id
_entity_poly.type
_entity_poly.pdbx_seq_one_letter_code
_entity_poly.pdbx_strand_id
1 'polypeptide(L)'
;MLRDLRDAFSRVKTFFQMKDQLDNLLLKESLLEDFKGYLGCQALSEMIQFYLEEVMPQAENQDPDIKAHVNSLGENLKTLRLRLRRCHRFLPCENKSKAVEQVKNAFNKLQEKGIYKAMSEFDIFINYIEAYMTMKIRN
;
A
#
# COMPACT_ATOMS: atom_id res chain seq x y z
N MET A 1 2.43 11.44 -11.09
CA MET A 1 1.46 10.57 -10.38
C MET A 1 2.15 9.64 -9.39
N LEU A 2 2.85 8.58 -9.81
CA LEU A 2 3.66 7.81 -8.85
C LEU A 2 4.84 8.62 -8.31
N ARG A 3 5.33 9.59 -9.09
CA ARG A 3 6.32 10.58 -8.63
C ARG A 3 5.83 11.36 -7.41
N ASP A 4 4.61 11.92 -7.43
CA ASP A 4 4.05 12.69 -6.31
C ASP A 4 3.89 11.81 -5.05
N LEU A 5 3.52 10.54 -5.25
CA LEU A 5 3.42 9.56 -4.16
C LEU A 5 4.81 9.19 -3.60
N ARG A 6 5.82 9.03 -4.47
CA ARG A 6 7.22 8.80 -4.06
C ARG A 6 7.82 10.00 -3.33
N ASP A 7 7.54 11.20 -3.80
CA ASP A 7 8.02 12.46 -3.20
C ASP A 7 7.36 12.73 -1.83
N ALA A 8 6.11 12.30 -1.65
CA ALA A 8 5.48 12.31 -0.33
C ALA A 8 6.08 11.23 0.59
N PHE A 9 6.30 10.02 0.05
CA PHE A 9 6.86 8.92 0.84
C PHE A 9 8.30 9.20 1.28
N SER A 10 9.12 9.84 0.45
CA SER A 10 10.51 10.15 0.80
C SER A 10 10.65 11.01 2.07
N ARG A 11 9.61 11.77 2.44
CA ARG A 11 9.56 12.58 3.66
C ARG A 11 9.39 11.75 4.93
N VAL A 12 8.79 10.56 4.82
CA VAL A 12 8.54 9.67 5.96
C VAL A 12 9.40 8.41 5.96
N LYS A 13 10.03 8.09 4.82
CA LYS A 13 10.83 6.89 4.60
C LYS A 13 11.85 6.64 5.71
N THR A 14 12.72 7.62 5.97
CA THR A 14 13.82 7.47 6.94
C THR A 14 13.30 7.17 8.34
N PHE A 15 12.20 7.81 8.76
CA PHE A 15 11.61 7.61 10.08
C PHE A 15 11.11 6.17 10.27
N PHE A 16 10.37 5.63 9.30
CA PHE A 16 9.82 4.28 9.41
C PHE A 16 10.87 3.19 9.17
N GLN A 17 11.83 3.40 8.26
CA GLN A 17 12.89 2.43 7.98
C GLN A 17 13.88 2.26 9.14
N MET A 18 14.22 3.34 9.86
CA MET A 18 15.11 3.24 11.04
C MET A 18 14.44 2.52 12.22
N LYS A 19 13.11 2.51 12.27
CA LYS A 19 12.32 1.88 13.33
C LYS A 19 11.84 0.46 12.98
N ASP A 20 11.97 0.05 11.71
CA ASP A 20 11.73 -1.33 11.30
C ASP A 20 12.90 -2.23 11.71
N GLN A 21 12.61 -3.19 12.58
CA GLN A 21 13.58 -4.15 13.11
C GLN A 21 13.35 -5.57 12.55
N LEU A 22 12.50 -5.71 11.53
CA LEU A 22 12.06 -7.00 11.01
C LEU A 22 12.69 -7.27 9.63
N ASP A 23 13.56 -8.28 9.57
CA ASP A 23 14.25 -8.67 8.34
C ASP A 23 13.35 -9.38 7.30
N ASN A 24 12.20 -9.90 7.73
CA ASN A 24 11.26 -10.55 6.83
C ASN A 24 10.50 -9.52 5.98
N LEU A 25 10.07 -9.83 4.76
CA LEU A 25 9.19 -8.95 3.98
C LEU A 25 7.71 -9.18 4.33
N LEU A 26 6.97 -8.08 4.55
CA LEU A 26 5.50 -8.11 4.68
C LEU A 26 4.85 -8.22 3.29
N LEU A 27 5.29 -7.42 2.33
CA LEU A 27 4.79 -7.38 0.95
C LEU A 27 5.54 -8.37 0.06
N LYS A 28 5.16 -9.64 0.16
CA LYS A 28 5.78 -10.74 -0.60
C LYS A 28 5.48 -10.67 -2.10
N GLU A 29 6.30 -11.36 -2.89
CA GLU A 29 6.13 -11.49 -4.35
C GLU A 29 4.77 -12.10 -4.74
N SER A 30 4.20 -12.96 -3.89
CA SER A 30 2.85 -13.50 -4.09
C SER A 30 1.77 -12.41 -4.20
N LEU A 31 1.97 -11.25 -3.57
CA LEU A 31 1.07 -10.11 -3.72
C LEU A 31 1.18 -9.47 -5.10
N LEU A 32 2.40 -9.34 -5.63
CA LEU A 32 2.65 -8.82 -6.96
C LEU A 32 2.04 -9.74 -8.04
N GLU A 33 2.19 -11.05 -7.88
CA GLU A 33 1.57 -12.01 -8.80
C GLU A 33 0.03 -11.93 -8.75
N ASP A 34 -0.55 -11.71 -7.58
CA ASP A 34 -2.01 -11.51 -7.44
C ASP A 34 -2.46 -10.21 -8.12
N PHE A 35 -1.66 -9.14 -8.08
CA PHE A 35 -1.91 -7.91 -8.83
C PHE A 35 -1.84 -8.12 -10.35
N LYS A 36 -0.95 -9.00 -10.84
CA LYS A 36 -0.89 -9.35 -12.26
C LYS A 36 -2.01 -10.29 -12.69
N GLY A 37 -2.63 -10.98 -11.74
CA GLY A 37 -3.73 -11.92 -11.97
C GLY A 37 -5.01 -11.27 -12.49
N TYR A 38 -5.98 -12.12 -12.80
CA TYR A 38 -7.31 -11.72 -13.29
C TYR A 38 -8.04 -10.77 -12.32
N LEU A 39 -7.89 -11.00 -11.02
CA LEU A 39 -8.48 -10.18 -9.95
C LEU A 39 -7.55 -9.04 -9.45
N GLY A 40 -6.50 -8.71 -10.21
CA GLY A 40 -5.48 -7.77 -9.76
C GLY A 40 -5.97 -6.37 -9.41
N CYS A 41 -7.02 -5.89 -10.10
CA CYS A 41 -7.64 -4.60 -9.77
C CYS A 41 -8.30 -4.62 -8.38
N GLN A 42 -8.94 -5.74 -8.03
CA GLN A 42 -9.55 -5.93 -6.72
C GLN A 42 -8.48 -6.02 -5.62
N ALA A 43 -7.47 -6.87 -5.82
CA ALA A 43 -6.37 -7.00 -4.88
C ALA A 43 -5.68 -5.65 -4.63
N LEU A 44 -5.45 -4.86 -5.68
CA LEU A 44 -4.89 -3.52 -5.55
C LEU A 44 -5.82 -2.58 -4.78
N SER A 45 -7.13 -2.57 -5.09
CA SER A 45 -8.11 -1.74 -4.39
C SER A 45 -8.19 -2.09 -2.90
N GLU A 46 -8.17 -3.38 -2.57
CA GLU A 46 -8.19 -3.86 -1.19
C GLU A 46 -6.91 -3.47 -0.43
N MET A 47 -5.75 -3.54 -1.08
CA MET A 47 -4.49 -3.08 -0.47
C MET A 47 -4.47 -1.58 -0.25
N ILE A 48 -4.92 -0.79 -1.23
CA ILE A 48 -5.01 0.67 -1.06
C ILE A 48 -5.94 1.01 0.09
N GLN A 49 -7.09 0.33 0.19
CA GLN A 49 -8.03 0.53 1.29
C GLN A 49 -7.41 0.16 2.63
N PHE A 50 -6.72 -0.98 2.72
CA PHE A 50 -6.01 -1.41 3.91
C PHE A 50 -4.99 -0.37 4.38
N TYR A 51 -4.18 0.20 3.48
CA TYR A 51 -3.24 1.26 3.87
C TYR A 51 -3.94 2.51 4.39
N LEU A 52 -5.02 2.93 3.75
CA LEU A 52 -5.74 4.16 4.11
C LEU A 52 -6.54 4.05 5.42
N GLU A 53 -7.12 2.89 5.69
CA GLU A 53 -8.05 2.69 6.82
C GLU A 53 -7.37 2.07 8.04
N GLU A 54 -6.38 1.20 7.83
CA GLU A 54 -5.74 0.45 8.93
C GLU A 54 -4.33 0.94 9.23
N VAL A 55 -3.48 1.13 8.20
CA VAL A 55 -2.04 1.41 8.43
C VAL A 55 -1.78 2.89 8.73
N MET A 56 -2.24 3.79 7.85
CA MET A 56 -1.92 5.21 7.93
C MET A 56 -2.46 5.90 9.19
N PRO A 57 -3.71 5.64 9.65
CA PRO A 57 -4.21 6.23 10.89
C PRO A 57 -3.37 5.82 12.12
N GLN A 58 -2.89 4.57 12.14
CA GLN A 58 -2.01 4.10 13.21
C GLN A 58 -0.60 4.69 13.09
N ALA A 59 -0.09 4.89 11.87
CA ALA A 59 1.19 5.52 11.60
C ALA A 59 1.21 7.02 11.98
N GLU A 60 0.09 7.73 11.78
CA GLU A 60 -0.08 9.12 12.22
C GLU A 60 0.01 9.30 13.74
N ASN A 61 -0.36 8.27 14.50
CA ASN A 61 -0.31 8.30 15.96
C ASN A 61 1.08 7.96 16.53
N GLN A 62 2.05 7.57 15.69
CA GLN A 62 3.39 7.19 16.15
C GLN A 62 4.25 8.39 16.54
N ASP A 63 4.07 9.55 15.88
CA ASP A 63 4.84 10.76 16.16
C ASP A 63 4.10 12.02 15.66
N PRO A 64 3.93 13.06 16.49
CA PRO A 64 3.31 14.31 16.08
C PRO A 64 3.98 14.99 14.88
N ASP A 65 5.31 14.87 14.75
CA ASP A 65 6.09 15.51 13.70
C ASP A 65 5.93 14.78 12.35
N ILE A 66 5.66 13.47 12.38
CA ILE A 66 5.44 12.67 11.17
C ILE A 66 3.99 12.73 10.68
N LYS A 67 3.05 13.05 11.56
CA LYS A 67 1.60 13.04 11.29
C LYS A 67 1.21 13.81 10.03
N ALA A 68 1.71 15.04 9.87
CA ALA A 68 1.38 15.87 8.72
C ALA A 68 1.89 15.25 7.39
N HIS A 69 3.04 14.58 7.43
CA HIS A 69 3.61 13.91 6.27
C HIS A 69 2.90 12.61 5.92
N VAL A 70 2.49 11.82 6.92
CA VAL A 70 1.68 10.62 6.70
C VAL A 70 0.29 10.97 6.14
N ASN A 71 -0.35 12.00 6.67
CA ASN A 71 -1.64 12.47 6.14
C ASN A 71 -1.50 12.93 4.68
N SER A 72 -0.45 13.71 4.36
CA SER A 72 -0.17 14.11 2.97
C SER A 72 0.05 12.90 2.04
N LEU A 73 0.72 11.86 2.52
CA LEU A 73 0.88 10.60 1.78
C LEU A 73 -0.46 9.91 1.55
N GLY A 74 -1.33 9.89 2.57
CA GLY A 74 -2.68 9.33 2.49
C GLY A 74 -3.56 10.05 1.48
N GLU A 75 -3.54 11.38 1.43
CA GLU A 75 -4.29 12.16 0.43
C GLU A 75 -3.82 11.90 -1.00
N ASN A 76 -2.50 11.74 -1.20
CA ASN A 76 -1.95 11.34 -2.50
C ASN A 76 -2.41 9.93 -2.90
N LEU A 77 -2.44 9.00 -1.94
CA LEU A 77 -2.91 7.64 -2.17
C LEU A 77 -4.43 7.58 -2.45
N LYS A 78 -5.25 8.39 -1.76
CA LYS A 78 -6.68 8.57 -2.06
C LYS A 78 -6.90 9.09 -3.48
N THR A 79 -6.11 10.09 -3.87
CA THR A 79 -6.16 10.66 -5.23
C THR A 79 -5.82 9.61 -6.28
N LEU A 80 -4.81 8.78 -6.02
CA LEU A 80 -4.46 7.65 -6.88
C LEU A 80 -5.61 6.64 -6.97
N ARG A 81 -6.21 6.26 -5.84
CA ARG A 81 -7.39 5.36 -5.78
C ARG A 81 -8.53 5.87 -6.64
N LEU A 82 -8.86 7.16 -6.55
CA LEU A 82 -9.95 7.78 -7.34
C LEU A 82 -9.67 7.71 -8.85
N ARG A 83 -8.41 7.88 -9.26
CA ARG A 83 -8.01 7.78 -10.67
C ARG A 83 -8.05 6.32 -11.15
N LEU A 84 -7.59 5.37 -10.34
CA LEU A 84 -7.68 3.93 -10.64
C LEU A 84 -9.14 3.45 -10.68
N ARG A 85 -10.03 4.03 -9.87
CA ARG A 85 -11.47 3.71 -9.88
C ARG A 85 -12.14 4.07 -11.20
N ARG A 86 -11.62 5.05 -11.94
CA ARG A 86 -12.09 5.37 -13.30
C ARG A 86 -11.69 4.32 -14.33
N CYS A 87 -10.81 3.37 -13.99
CA CYS A 87 -10.25 2.44 -14.97
C CYS A 87 -11.22 1.35 -15.45
N HIS A 88 -12.29 0.93 -14.75
CA HIS A 88 -13.22 -0.08 -15.30
C HIS A 88 -14.68 0.10 -14.84
N ARG A 89 -15.59 0.07 -15.82
CA ARG A 89 -17.06 0.04 -15.70
C ARG A 89 -17.61 -1.25 -15.07
N PHE A 90 -16.72 -2.21 -14.78
CA PHE A 90 -17.03 -3.53 -14.23
C PHE A 90 -15.99 -3.83 -13.15
N LEU A 91 -16.28 -3.46 -11.91
CA LEU A 91 -15.63 -4.07 -10.76
C LEU A 91 -16.62 -5.12 -10.23
N PRO A 92 -16.49 -6.42 -10.56
CA PRO A 92 -17.15 -7.45 -9.78
C PRO A 92 -16.48 -7.50 -8.40
N CYS A 93 -16.95 -6.64 -7.49
CA CYS A 93 -16.42 -6.41 -6.14
C CYS A 93 -16.80 -7.53 -5.14
N GLU A 94 -16.62 -8.81 -5.46
CA GLU A 94 -17.15 -9.86 -4.57
C GLU A 94 -16.08 -10.81 -3.97
N ASN A 95 -14.86 -10.91 -4.53
CA ASN A 95 -13.91 -11.94 -4.08
C ASN A 95 -12.62 -11.42 -3.43
N LYS A 96 -12.58 -11.39 -2.10
CA LYS A 96 -11.39 -11.00 -1.31
C LYS A 96 -10.12 -11.69 -1.81
N SER A 97 -9.05 -10.92 -2.03
CA SER A 97 -7.77 -11.48 -2.45
C SER A 97 -7.13 -12.29 -1.30
N LYS A 98 -6.73 -13.53 -1.59
CA LYS A 98 -6.02 -14.37 -0.63
C LYS A 98 -4.66 -13.77 -0.23
N ALA A 99 -3.95 -13.16 -1.18
CA ALA A 99 -2.66 -12.53 -0.91
C ALA A 99 -2.83 -11.31 0.00
N VAL A 100 -3.86 -10.50 -0.23
CA VAL A 100 -4.17 -9.35 0.63
C VAL A 100 -4.55 -9.79 2.04
N GLU A 101 -5.37 -10.83 2.18
CA GLU A 101 -5.73 -11.38 3.49
C GLU A 101 -4.50 -11.95 4.23
N GLN A 102 -3.55 -12.56 3.53
CA GLN A 102 -2.28 -12.98 4.14
C GLN A 102 -1.46 -11.80 4.67
N VAL A 103 -1.41 -10.70 3.91
CA VAL A 103 -0.73 -9.47 4.35
C VAL A 103 -1.41 -8.88 5.58
N LYS A 104 -2.75 -8.75 5.58
CA LYS A 104 -3.51 -8.28 6.74
C LYS A 104 -3.28 -9.15 7.98
N ASN A 105 -3.31 -10.47 7.81
CA ASN A 105 -3.05 -11.41 8.90
C ASN A 105 -1.62 -11.29 9.43
N ALA A 106 -0.63 -11.12 8.55
CA ALA A 106 0.76 -10.89 8.97
C ALA A 106 0.91 -9.56 9.70
N PHE A 107 0.30 -8.48 9.19
CA PHE A 107 0.28 -7.17 9.85
C PHE A 107 -0.33 -7.25 11.25
N ASN A 108 -1.50 -7.86 11.40
CA ASN A 108 -2.18 -8.00 12.69
C ASN A 108 -1.34 -8.79 13.71
N LYS A 109 -0.61 -9.81 13.26
CA LYS A 109 0.31 -10.57 14.12
C LYS A 109 1.51 -9.76 14.59
N LEU A 110 1.95 -8.77 13.80
CA LEU A 110 3.08 -7.90 14.13
C LEU A 110 2.69 -6.71 15.01
N GLN A 111 1.39 -6.47 15.22
CA GLN A 111 0.87 -5.40 16.06
C GLN A 111 1.51 -4.04 15.69
N GLU A 112 2.02 -3.30 16.66
CA GLU A 112 2.64 -1.98 16.45
C GLU A 112 3.87 -2.05 15.52
N LYS A 113 4.66 -3.12 15.57
CA LYS A 113 5.79 -3.33 14.65
C LYS A 113 5.32 -3.50 13.20
N GLY A 114 4.09 -3.98 13.01
CA GLY A 114 3.46 -4.08 11.70
C GLY A 114 3.28 -2.72 11.03
N ILE A 115 3.06 -1.66 11.80
CA ILE A 115 2.89 -0.28 11.29
C ILE A 115 4.20 0.19 10.68
N TYR A 116 5.30 0.12 11.46
CA TYR A 116 6.63 0.52 10.99
C TYR A 116 7.05 -0.25 9.75
N LYS A 117 6.75 -1.55 9.74
CA LYS A 117 7.02 -2.42 8.61
C LYS A 117 6.21 -2.12 7.35
N ALA A 118 4.90 -1.95 7.49
CA ALA A 118 4.06 -1.63 6.33
C ALA A 118 4.46 -0.26 5.74
N MET A 119 4.81 0.70 6.59
CA MET A 119 5.28 2.01 6.14
C MET A 119 6.72 1.96 5.59
N SER A 120 7.62 1.14 6.13
CA SER A 120 9.00 0.99 5.63
C SER A 120 9.03 0.36 4.23
N GLU A 121 8.09 -0.55 3.94
CA GLU A 121 7.92 -1.25 2.65
C GLU A 121 6.99 -0.52 1.67
N PHE A 122 6.61 0.74 1.95
CA PHE A 122 5.69 1.46 1.08
C PHE A 122 6.28 1.76 -0.31
N ASP A 123 7.60 1.85 -0.45
CA ASP A 123 8.25 1.92 -1.77
C ASP A 123 8.07 0.65 -2.60
N ILE A 124 8.13 -0.53 -1.96
CA ILE A 124 7.78 -1.81 -2.59
C ILE A 124 6.34 -1.78 -3.07
N PHE A 125 5.42 -1.29 -2.25
CA PHE A 125 4.01 -1.14 -2.63
C PHE A 125 3.84 -0.22 -3.86
N ILE A 126 4.53 0.93 -3.89
CA ILE A 126 4.53 1.83 -5.05
C ILE A 126 5.05 1.12 -6.31
N ASN A 127 6.11 0.32 -6.19
CA ASN A 127 6.66 -0.44 -7.32
C ASN A 127 5.67 -1.49 -7.83
N TYR A 128 4.90 -2.13 -6.94
CA TYR A 128 3.86 -3.08 -7.35
C TYR A 128 2.71 -2.38 -8.09
N ILE A 129 2.33 -1.17 -7.66
CA ILE A 129 1.36 -0.34 -8.41
C ILE A 129 1.91 0.00 -9.80
N GLU A 130 3.17 0.40 -9.90
CA GLU A 130 3.82 0.73 -11.18
C GLU A 130 3.83 -0.47 -12.14
N ALA A 131 4.17 -1.66 -11.62
CA ALA A 131 4.15 -2.90 -12.38
C ALA A 131 2.74 -3.23 -12.89
N TYR A 132 1.72 -3.11 -12.01
CA TYR A 132 0.32 -3.31 -12.38
C TYR A 132 -0.12 -2.33 -13.50
N MET A 133 0.18 -1.05 -13.34
CA MET A 133 -0.15 -0.02 -14.32
C MET A 133 0.54 -0.27 -15.67
N THR A 134 1.83 -0.63 -15.65
CA THR A 134 2.60 -0.91 -16.87
C THR A 134 2.03 -2.11 -17.62
N MET A 135 1.58 -3.14 -16.91
CA MET A 135 0.94 -4.31 -17.52
C MET A 135 -0.37 -3.94 -18.22
N LYS A 136 -1.19 -3.07 -17.62
CA LYS A 136 -2.49 -2.64 -18.19
C LYS A 136 -2.37 -1.65 -19.35
N ILE A 137 -1.20 -1.02 -19.54
CA ILE A 137 -0.95 -0.12 -20.69
C ILE A 137 -0.43 -0.91 -21.90
N ARG A 138 0.26 -2.03 -21.67
CA ARG A 138 0.85 -2.87 -22.73
C ARG A 138 -0.12 -3.90 -23.32
N ASN A 139 -1.21 -4.22 -22.61
CA ASN A 139 -2.29 -5.10 -23.04
C ASN A 139 -3.52 -4.29 -23.43
#